data_AF-X6EFT8-F1
#
_entry.id   AF-X6EFT8-F1
#
_cell.length_a   1.000
_cell.length_b   1.000
_cell.length_c   1.000
_cell.angle_alpha   90.00
_cell.angle_beta   90.00
_cell.angle_gamma   90.00
#
_symmetry.space_group_name_H-M   'P 1'
#
loop_
_entity.id
_entity.type
_entity.pdbx_description
1 polymer ?
#
loop_
_entity_poly.entity_id
_entity_poly.type
_entity_poly.pdbx_seq_one_letter_code
_entity_poly.pdbx_strand_id
1 'polypeptide(L)' 'MILTRSRADSSLRTWGLKLRDKIGFKRAAVAVARKLAVIMHAMLKSGQLFNREEAAMA' A
#
# COMPACT_ATOMS: atom_id res chain seq x y z
N MET A 1 -0.33 -11.68 4.23
CA MET A 1 0.50 -11.26 5.39
C MET A 1 1.54 -10.22 4.92
N ILE A 2 1.09 -9.01 4.56
CA ILE A 2 1.96 -7.94 4.00
C ILE A 2 2.36 -6.90 5.05
N LEU A 3 1.54 -6.74 6.10
CA LEU A 3 1.75 -5.75 7.16
C LEU A 3 2.85 -6.12 8.17
N THR A 4 3.24 -7.39 8.25
CA THR A 4 4.22 -7.88 9.24
C THR A 4 5.63 -8.09 8.70
N ARG A 5 5.84 -8.20 7.37
CA ARG A 5 7.15 -8.57 6.80
C ARG A 5 7.78 -7.54 5.87
N SER A 6 7.06 -6.48 5.49
CA SER A 6 7.66 -5.43 4.67
C SER A 6 8.51 -4.50 5.53
N ARG A 7 9.84 -4.65 5.46
CA ARG A 7 10.85 -3.76 6.08
C ARG A 7 10.93 -2.38 5.43
N ALA A 8 10.04 -2.09 4.48
CA ALA A 8 10.03 -0.86 3.72
C ALA A 8 9.03 0.14 4.34
N ASP A 9 9.52 1.07 5.15
CA ASP A 9 8.75 2.26 5.52
C ASP A 9 8.39 3.01 4.24
N SER A 10 7.09 3.05 3.94
CA SER A 10 6.52 3.62 2.72
C SER A 10 5.29 4.42 3.10
N SER A 11 4.94 5.44 2.32
CA SER A 11 3.73 6.22 2.56
C SER A 11 2.48 5.33 2.60
N LEU A 12 2.48 4.24 1.81
CA LEU A 12 1.45 3.21 1.80
C LEU A 12 1.35 2.43 3.14
N ARG A 13 2.49 2.12 3.78
CA ARG A 13 2.51 1.49 5.12
C ARG A 13 1.95 2.44 6.17
N THR A 14 2.38 3.71 6.17
CA THR A 14 1.87 4.74 7.09
C THR A 14 0.37 4.95 6.92
N TRP A 15 -0.11 5.01 5.68
CA TRP A 15 -1.53 5.06 5.37
C TRP A 15 -2.27 3.81 5.87
N GLY A 16 -1.73 2.61 5.62
CA GLY A 16 -2.31 1.35 6.08
C GLY A 16 -2.39 1.22 7.60
N LEU A 17 -1.41 1.75 8.33
CA LEU A 17 -1.42 1.82 9.79
C LEU A 17 -2.50 2.78 10.31
N LYS A 18 -2.58 4.00 9.76
CA LYS A 18 -3.67 4.94 10.07
C LYS A 18 -5.05 4.36 9.76
N LEU A 19 -5.15 3.58 8.69
CA LEU A 19 -6.39 2.94 8.28
C LEU A 19 -6.78 1.81 9.22
N ARG A 20 -5.81 1.01 9.69
CA ARG A 20 -6.03 -0.04 10.70
C ARG A 20 -6.71 0.52 11.94
N ASP A 21 -6.29 1.69 12.40
CA ASP A 21 -6.82 2.30 13.61
C ASP A 21 -8.26 2.82 13.42
N LYS A 22 -8.71 3.05 12.17
CA LYS A 22 -10.07 3.50 11.84
C LYS A 22 -11.07 2.37 11.55
N ILE A 23 -10.65 1.36 10.76
CA ILE A 23 -11.57 0.33 10.21
C ILE A 23 -11.22 -1.10 10.64
N GLY A 24 -10.22 -1.25 11.50
CA GLY A 24 -9.74 -2.54 11.99
C GLY A 24 -8.81 -3.26 11.00
N PHE A 25 -8.01 -4.19 11.54
CA PHE A 25 -6.91 -4.86 10.82
C PHE A 25 -7.34 -5.58 9.54
N LYS A 26 -8.42 -6.37 9.58
CA LYS A 26 -8.86 -7.17 8.43
C LYS A 26 -9.22 -6.28 7.23
N ARG A 27 -9.96 -5.20 7.45
CA ARG A 27 -10.39 -4.27 6.39
C ARG A 27 -9.23 -3.41 5.90
N ALA A 28 -8.36 -2.94 6.80
CA ALA A 28 -7.18 -2.19 6.42
C ALA A 28 -6.19 -3.02 5.59
N ALA A 29 -5.98 -4.29 5.93
CA ALA A 29 -5.14 -5.19 5.16
C ALA A 29 -5.63 -5.37 3.71
N VAL A 30 -6.95 -5.53 3.53
CA VAL A 30 -7.56 -5.64 2.19
C VAL A 30 -7.41 -4.34 1.41
N ALA A 31 -7.64 -3.20 2.03
CA ALA A 31 -7.50 -1.90 1.37
C ALA A 31 -6.05 -1.62 0.93
N VAL A 32 -5.07 -1.95 1.76
CA VAL A 32 -3.63 -1.86 1.43
C VAL A 32 -3.29 -2.80 0.27
N ALA A 33 -3.77 -4.04 0.28
CA ALA A 33 -3.54 -4.98 -0.81
C ALA A 33 -4.14 -4.50 -2.14
N ARG A 34 -5.36 -3.96 -2.12
CA ARG A 34 -5.99 -3.37 -3.30
C ARG A 34 -5.18 -2.22 -3.88
N LYS A 35 -4.74 -1.30 -3.03
CA LYS A 35 -3.93 -0.16 -3.46
C LYS A 35 -2.58 -0.58 -4.03
N LEU A 36 -1.94 -1.56 -3.40
CA LEU A 36 -0.71 -2.18 -3.93
C LEU A 36 -0.94 -2.78 -5.33
N ALA A 37 -2.02 -3.55 -5.52
CA ALA A 37 -2.34 -4.16 -6.80
C ALA A 37 -2.56 -3.11 -7.92
N VAL A 38 -3.21 -2.00 -7.61
CA VAL A 38 -3.41 -0.89 -8.56
C VAL A 38 -2.06 -0.27 -8.94
N ILE A 39 -1.19 0.01 -7.96
CA ILE A 39 0.13 0.58 -8.24
C ILE A 39 0.98 -0.39 -9.07
N MET A 40 0.99 -1.68 -8.72
CA MET A 40 1.72 -2.69 -9.48
C MET A 40 1.19 -2.81 -10.92
N HIS A 41 -0.12 -2.73 -11.12
CA HIS A 41 -0.73 -2.73 -12.45
C HIS A 41 -0.38 -1.47 -13.24
N ALA A 42 -0.38 -0.30 -12.60
CA ALA A 42 0.03 0.96 -13.21
C ALA A 42 1.52 0.95 -13.59
N MET A 43 2.40 0.41 -12.74
CA MET A 43 3.82 0.22 -13.05
C MET A 43 4.00 -0.72 -14.25
N LEU A 44 3.28 -1.84 -14.28
CA LEU A 44 3.35 -2.79 -15.40
C LEU A 44 2.95 -2.13 -16.73
N LYS A 45 1.94 -1.25 -16.72
CA LYS A 45 1.51 -0.52 -17.90
C LYS A 45 2.44 0.62 -18.31
N SER A 46 3.04 1.32 -17.35
CA SER A 46 3.83 2.53 -17.59
C SER A 46 5.33 2.26 -17.73
N GLY A 47 5.80 1.07 -17.34
CA GLY A 47 7.23 0.74 -17.25
C GLY A 47 7.97 1.51 -16.15
N GLN A 48 7.28 2.30 -15.34
CA GLN A 48 7.87 3.12 -14.28
C GLN A 48 8.13 2.29 -13.01
N LEU A 49 9.22 2.63 -12.32
CA LEU A 49 9.61 1.99 -11.05
C LEU A 49 8.67 2.40 -9.91
N PHE A 50 8.60 1.57 -8.87
CA PHE A 50 7.74 1.81 -7.70
C PHE A 50 8.24 3.04 -6.93
N ASN A 51 7.49 4.15 -7.01
CA ASN A 51 7.76 5.33 -6.22
C ASN A 51 7.10 5.21 -4.83
N ARG A 52 7.93 5.13 -3.80
CA ARG A 52 7.54 4.82 -2.42
C ARG A 52 6.77 5.95 -1.73
N GLU A 53 6.95 7.20 -2.18
CA GLU A 53 6.28 8.37 -1.61
C GLU A 53 4.89 8.57 -2.22
N GLU A 54 4.76 8.36 -3.52
CA GLU A 54 3.54 8.61 -4.31
C GLU A 54 2.48 7.50 -4.13
N ALA A 55 2.91 6.32 -3.67
CA ALA A 55 2.05 5.16 -3.41
C ALA A 55 0.88 5.41 -2.44
N ALA A 56 0.89 6.49 -1.64
CA ALA A 56 -0.22 6.84 -0.75
C ALA A 56 -1.27 7.77 -1.38
N MET A 57 -1.02 8.38 -2.53
CA MET A 57 -1.84 9.47 -3.09
C MET A 57 -2.79 9.03 -4.22
N ALA A 58 -2.63 7.82 -4.76
CA ALA A 58 -3.54 7.23 -5.76
C ALA A 58 -4.77 6.55 -5.13
#